data_AF-A0A2G6GAY5-F1
#
_entry.id   AF-A0A2G6GAY5-F1
#
_cell.length_a   1.000
_cell.length_b   1.000
_cell.length_c   1.000
_cell.angle_alpha   90.00
_cell.angle_beta   90.00
_cell.angle_gamma   90.00
#
_symmetry.space_group_name_H-M   'P 1'
#
loop_
_entity.id
_entity.type
_entity.pdbx_description
1 polymer ?
#
loop_
_entity_poly.entity_id
_entity_poly.type
_entity_poly.pdbx_seq_one_letter_code
_entity_poly.pdbx_strand_id
1 'polypeptide(L)' 'MICYAIKNENEASEKLAMRFKKIFYQSRTNNKLRNEKTHQKKPTRRQIRMKAIVSNHYRSF' A
#
# COMPACT_ATOMS: atom_id res chain seq x y z
N MET A 1 3.76 11.90 3.58
CA MET A 1 4.92 11.13 3.04
C MET A 1 4.86 11.26 1.53
N ILE A 2 5.85 11.94 0.96
CA ILE A 2 5.93 12.18 -0.50
C ILE A 2 6.74 11.04 -1.09
N CYS A 3 6.13 10.24 -1.96
CA CYS A 3 6.84 9.19 -2.71
C CYS A 3 7.27 9.78 -4.05
N TYR A 4 8.52 9.57 -4.44
CA TYR A 4 9.04 9.93 -5.76
C TYR A 4 10.06 8.88 -6.21
N ALA A 5 10.25 8.76 -7.53
CA ALA A 5 11.25 7.88 -8.12
C ALA A 5 12.03 8.68 -9.16
N ILE A 6 13.36 8.60 -9.09
CA ILE A 6 14.27 9.22 -10.04
C ILE A 6 14.65 8.17 -11.09
N LYS A 7 14.63 8.58 -12.37
CA LYS A 7 15.02 7.75 -13.52
C LYS A 7 16.53 7.54 -13.51
N ASN A 8 16.96 6.30 -13.62
CA ASN A 8 18.37 5.98 -13.83
C ASN A 8 18.71 6.01 -15.33
N GLU A 9 19.98 6.26 -15.66
CA GLU A 9 20.43 6.53 -17.05
C GLU A 9 20.02 5.45 -18.06
N ASN A 10 20.08 4.17 -17.68
CA ASN A 10 19.72 3.02 -18.53
C ASN A 10 18.39 2.35 -18.18
N GLU A 11 17.48 3.07 -17.53
CA GLU A 11 16.19 2.53 -17.11
C GLU A 11 15.08 2.83 -18.14
N ALA A 12 14.39 1.78 -18.59
CA ALA A 12 13.16 1.92 -19.36
C ALA A 12 12.09 2.67 -18.56
N SER A 13 11.31 3.53 -19.23
CA SER A 13 10.25 4.33 -18.61
C SER A 13 9.22 3.47 -17.84
N GLU A 14 8.89 2.30 -18.37
CA GLU A 14 7.99 1.34 -17.72
C GLU A 14 8.55 0.81 -16.40
N LYS A 15 9.85 0.53 -16.37
CA LYS A 15 10.55 0.04 -15.17
C LYS A 15 10.53 1.09 -14.05
N LEU A 16 10.73 2.36 -14.40
CA LEU A 16 10.59 3.48 -13.47
C LEU A 16 9.17 3.58 -12.89
N ALA A 17 8.15 3.49 -13.75
CA ALA A 17 6.74 3.55 -13.34
C ALA A 17 6.39 2.40 -12.38
N MET A 18 6.89 1.19 -12.64
CA MET A 18 6.70 0.03 -11.77
C MET A 18 7.39 0.19 -10.41
N ARG A 19 8.61 0.76 -10.38
CA ARG A 19 9.30 1.10 -9.13
C ARG A 19 8.51 2.11 -8.31
N PHE A 20 8.04 3.17 -8.95
CA PHE A 20 7.22 4.18 -8.28
C PHE A 20 5.96 3.55 -7.69
N LYS A 21 5.23 2.75 -8.48
CA LYS A 21 4.04 2.02 -8.01
C LYS A 21 4.39 1.15 -6.79
N LYS A 22 5.47 0.38 -6.84
CA LYS A 22 5.90 -0.48 -5.73
C LYS A 22 6.13 0.33 -4.44
N ILE A 23 6.87 1.43 -4.53
CA ILE A 23 7.14 2.31 -3.37
C ILE A 23 5.84 2.92 -2.83
N PHE A 24 4.97 3.39 -3.73
CA PHE A 24 3.68 3.97 -3.36
C PHE A 24 2.79 2.97 -2.61
N TYR A 25 2.64 1.74 -3.10
CA TYR A 25 1.85 0.71 -2.42
C TYR A 25 2.49 0.21 -1.11
N GLN A 26 3.83 0.12 -1.05
CA GLN A 26 4.55 -0.25 0.18
C GLN A 26 4.38 0.79 1.29
N SER A 27 4.34 2.09 0.95
CA SER A 27 4.18 3.18 1.92
C SER A 27 2.81 3.19 2.62
N ARG A 28 1.84 2.38 2.18
CA ARG A 28 0.45 2.32 2.67
C ARG A 28 -0.31 3.65 2.63
N THR A 29 0.25 4.67 1.97
CA THR A 29 -0.36 6.00 1.81
C THR A 29 -1.72 5.91 1.12
N ASN A 30 -1.84 5.10 0.06
CA ASN A 30 -3.11 4.86 -0.61
C ASN A 30 -4.20 4.33 0.34
N ASN A 31 -3.86 3.37 1.21
CA ASN A 31 -4.82 2.83 2.18
C ASN A 31 -5.26 3.89 3.19
N LYS A 32 -4.33 4.75 3.61
CA LYS A 32 -4.63 5.87 4.51
C LYS A 32 -5.59 6.86 3.84
N LEU A 33 -5.28 7.34 2.64
CA LEU A 33 -6.11 8.28 1.88
C LEU A 33 -7.51 7.72 1.60
N ARG A 34 -7.60 6.45 1.21
CA ARG A 34 -8.89 5.77 0.95
C ARG A 34 -9.74 5.69 2.21
N ASN A 35 -9.13 5.40 3.36
CA ASN A 35 -9.85 5.33 4.63
C ASN A 35 -10.26 6.72 5.13
N GLU A 36 -9.45 7.76 4.87
CA GLU A 36 -9.77 9.16 5.22
C GLU A 36 -10.93 9.72 4.38
N LYS A 37 -11.08 9.27 3.12
CA LYS A 37 -12.20 9.67 2.26
C LYS A 37 -13.56 9.28 2.84
N THR A 38 -13.64 8.17 3.56
CA THR A 38 -14.87 7.70 4.21
C THR A 38 -14.86 8.11 5.67
N HIS A 39 -15.94 8.70 6.18
CA HIS A 39 -16.07 9.02 7.61
C HIS A 39 -16.35 7.76 8.47
N GLN A 40 -15.48 6.76 8.36
CA GLN A 40 -15.57 5.53 9.16
C GLN A 40 -14.76 5.67 10.45
N LYS A 41 -15.28 5.07 11.54
CA LYS A 41 -14.57 5.00 12.81
C LYS A 41 -13.26 4.23 12.63
N LYS A 42 -12.20 4.67 13.33
CA LYS A 42 -10.91 3.96 13.34
C LYS A 42 -11.12 2.54 13.88
N PRO A 43 -10.62 1.50 13.19
CA PRO A 43 -10.80 0.12 13.64
C PRO A 43 -10.06 -0.16 14.94
N THR A 44 -10.63 -1.01 15.78
CA THR A 44 -10.00 -1.46 17.02
C THR A 44 -8.82 -2.41 16.73
N ARG A 45 -7.89 -2.53 17.68
CA ARG A 45 -6.73 -3.45 17.57
C ARG A 45 -7.17 -4.89 17.30
N ARG A 46 -8.28 -5.34 17.91
CA ARG A 46 -8.87 -6.67 17.70
C ARG A 46 -9.31 -6.88 16.25
N GLN A 47 -10.04 -5.92 15.69
CA GLN A 47 -10.54 -5.99 14.30
C GLN A 47 -9.39 -6.04 13.29
N ILE A 48 -8.33 -5.24 13.50
CA ILE A 48 -7.15 -5.26 12.65
C ILE A 48 -6.49 -6.64 12.66
N ARG A 49 -6.35 -7.26 13.85
CA ARG A 49 -5.76 -8.58 14.00
C ARG A 49 -6.59 -9.67 13.33
N MET A 50 -7.91 -9.69 13.57
CA MET A 50 -8.81 -10.66 12.93
C MET A 50 -8.73 -10.58 11.41
N LYS A 51 -8.79 -9.36 10.85
CA LYS A 51 -8.67 -9.14 9.42
C LYS A 51 -7.34 -9.67 8.87
N ALA A 52 -6.24 -9.46 9.59
CA ALA A 52 -4.91 -9.95 9.20
C ALA A 52 -4.83 -11.48 9.19
N ILE A 53 -5.37 -12.14 10.23
CA ILE A 53 -5.39 -13.61 10.34
C ILE A 53 -6.17 -14.22 9.17
N VAL A 54 -7.40 -13.73 8.94
CA VAL A 54 -8.25 -14.21 7.84
C VAL A 54 -7.57 -14.00 6.49
N SER A 55 -7.03 -12.80 6.25
CA SER A 55 -6.35 -12.49 4.98
C SER A 55 -5.11 -13.36 4.75
N ASN A 56 -4.39 -13.74 5.82
CA ASN A 56 -3.20 -14.59 5.71
C ASN A 56 -3.59 -16.03 5.42
N HIS A 57 -4.63 -16.55 6.09
CA HIS A 57 -5.16 -17.89 5.88
C HIS A 57 -5.53 -18.14 4.41
N TYR A 58 -6.18 -17.17 3.75
CA TYR A 58 -6.54 -17.27 2.33
C TYR A 58 -5.40 -16.95 1.35
N ARG A 59 -4.24 -16.47 1.81
CA ARG A 59 -3.06 -16.22 0.96
C ARG A 59 -1.99 -17.29 1.08
N SER A 60 -2.04 -18.08 2.16
CA SER A 60 -1.11 -19.19 2.40
C SER A 60 -1.50 -20.47 1.68
N PHE A 61 -2.76 -20.57 1.23
CA PHE A 61 -3.24 -21.57 0.27
C PHE A 61 -3.20 -20.98 -1.13
#